data_AF-A0AAV2Q865-F1
#
_entry.id   AF-A0AAV2Q865-F1
#
_cell.length_a   1.000
_cell.length_b   1.000
_cell.length_c   1.000
_cell.angle_alpha   90.00
_cell.angle_beta   90.00
_cell.angle_gamma   90.00
#
_symmetry.space_group_name_H-M   'P 1'
#
loop_
_entity.id
_entity.type
_entity.pdbx_description
1 polymer ?
#
loop_
_entity_poly.entity_id
_entity_poly.type
_entity_poly.pdbx_seq_one_letter_code
_entity_poly.pdbx_strand_id
1 'polypeptide(L)'
;FKKGDKSNMTNYRPISVLSCINKIFEKLLHKRLYTYINKLNLFYEFQFGFREGYSTTMALTEITDGIKKSLDEKNYVLGIFIDLTKAFDTVDHSILLDKLNHYGIKGKANDLFRSYLTNRKQFTQINGVKSPQQSINCGVPQGSVLG
;
A
#
# COMPACT_ATOMS: atom_id res chain seq x y z
N PHE A 1 -9.69 11.11 12.19
CA PHE A 1 -10.25 10.57 13.44
C PHE A 1 -11.04 9.31 13.07
N LYS A 2 -10.63 8.11 13.49
CA LYS A 2 -11.25 6.85 13.01
C LYS A 2 -12.15 6.10 14.01
N LYS A 3 -12.09 6.41 15.31
CA LYS A 3 -12.98 6.04 16.44
C LYS A 3 -12.13 6.05 17.73
N GLY A 4 -12.76 6.14 18.90
CA GLY A 4 -12.09 6.04 20.21
C GLY A 4 -11.66 7.38 20.83
N ASP A 5 -10.83 7.32 21.86
CA ASP A 5 -10.33 8.51 22.57
C ASP A 5 -9.43 9.38 21.68
N LYS A 6 -9.64 10.70 21.72
CA LYS A 6 -8.84 11.73 21.03
C LYS A 6 -7.44 11.86 21.62
N SER A 7 -7.24 11.45 22.87
CA SER A 7 -5.94 11.46 23.52
C SER A 7 -5.01 10.36 22.99
N ASN A 8 -5.57 9.29 22.42
CA ASN A 8 -4.78 8.14 21.98
C ASN A 8 -4.25 8.34 20.54
N MET A 9 -2.95 8.55 20.43
CA MET A 9 -2.24 8.74 19.16
C MET A 9 -2.42 7.57 18.17
N THR A 10 -2.68 6.35 18.64
CA THR A 10 -2.85 5.19 17.76
C THR A 10 -4.11 5.24 16.91
N ASN A 11 -5.06 6.13 17.24
CA ASN A 11 -6.33 6.33 16.52
C ASN A 11 -6.20 7.29 15.32
N TYR A 12 -5.02 7.88 15.14
CA TYR A 12 -4.71 8.77 14.03
C TYR A 12 -3.96 8.02 12.93
N ARG A 13 -4.26 8.38 11.67
CA ARG A 13 -3.49 7.94 10.51
C ARG A 13 -2.53 9.05 10.12
N PRO A 14 -1.21 8.85 10.22
CA PRO A 14 -0.26 9.84 9.77
C PRO A 14 -0.36 9.99 8.24
N ILE A 15 -0.35 11.24 7.75
CA ILE A 15 -0.27 11.52 6.32
C ILE A 15 1.07 12.21 6.07
N SER A 16 1.87 11.63 5.18
CA SER A 16 3.17 12.18 4.79
C SER A 16 2.97 13.30 3.78
N VAL A 17 3.36 14.52 4.14
CA VAL A 17 3.36 15.66 3.23
C VAL A 17 4.69 15.69 2.47
N LEU A 18 4.69 15.12 1.26
CA LEU A 18 5.87 15.13 0.38
C LEU A 18 5.95 16.40 -0.45
N SER A 19 7.19 16.80 -0.80
CA SER A 19 7.43 17.92 -1.73
C SER A 19 6.82 17.66 -3.11
N CYS A 20 6.48 18.73 -3.84
CA CYS A 20 5.93 18.60 -5.19
C CYS A 20 6.86 17.85 -6.15
N ILE A 21 8.17 18.10 -6.05
CA ILE A 21 9.19 17.43 -6.86
C ILE A 21 9.16 15.91 -6.60
N ASN A 22 9.08 15.49 -5.33
CA ASN A 22 8.98 14.08 -4.97
C ASN A 22 7.73 13.45 -5.57
N LYS A 23 6.57 14.11 -5.49
CA LYS A 23 5.32 13.58 -6.06
C LYS A 23 5.40 13.40 -7.58
N ILE A 24 6.05 14.34 -8.29
CA ILE A 24 6.26 14.21 -9.74
C ILE A 24 7.15 13.01 -10.04
N PHE A 25 8.25 12.86 -9.31
CA PHE A 25 9.17 11.75 -9.47
C PHE A 25 8.51 10.40 -9.17
N GLU A 26 7.78 10.30 -8.08
CA GLU A 26 7.02 9.10 -7.72
C GLU A 26 5.97 8.75 -8.77
N LYS A 27 5.28 9.74 -9.36
CA LYS A 27 4.32 9.50 -10.44
C LYS A 27 4.99 8.92 -11.69
N LEU A 28 6.19 9.36 -12.02
CA LEU A 28 6.98 8.79 -13.12
C LEU A 28 7.41 7.35 -12.83
N LEU A 29 7.87 7.07 -11.60
CA LEU A 29 8.22 5.72 -11.16
C LEU A 29 7.02 4.79 -11.17
N HIS A 30 5.89 5.23 -10.59
CA HIS A 30 4.63 4.50 -10.57
C HIS A 30 4.22 4.12 -11.99
N LYS A 31 4.21 5.08 -12.94
CA LYS A 31 3.84 4.81 -14.33
C LYS A 31 4.72 3.71 -14.94
N ARG A 32 6.04 3.80 -14.78
CA ARG A 32 6.99 2.80 -15.33
C ARG A 32 6.79 1.42 -14.70
N LEU A 33 6.66 1.37 -13.37
CA LEU A 33 6.44 0.13 -12.64
C LEU A 33 5.12 -0.52 -13.04
N TYR A 34 4.04 0.26 -13.10
CA TYR A 34 2.71 -0.22 -13.47
C TYR A 34 2.68 -0.78 -14.90
N THR A 35 3.32 -0.09 -15.85
CA THR A 35 3.47 -0.62 -17.22
C THR A 35 4.24 -1.93 -17.25
N TYR A 36 5.33 -2.05 -16.48
CA TYR A 36 6.11 -3.30 -16.39
C TYR A 36 5.29 -4.45 -15.80
N ILE A 37 4.59 -4.22 -14.69
CA ILE A 37 3.75 -5.21 -14.01
C ILE A 37 2.65 -5.72 -14.94
N ASN A 38 1.95 -4.82 -15.64
CA ASN A 38 0.91 -5.21 -16.59
C ASN A 38 1.46 -5.96 -17.80
N LYS A 39 2.58 -5.50 -18.37
CA LYS A 39 3.20 -6.17 -19.54
C LYS A 39 3.56 -7.63 -19.24
N LEU A 40 3.94 -7.93 -18.00
CA LEU A 40 4.29 -9.27 -17.55
C LEU A 40 3.15 -10.00 -16.84
N ASN A 41 1.94 -9.41 -16.79
CA ASN A 41 0.77 -9.97 -16.11
C ASN A 41 1.06 -10.43 -14.67
N LEU A 42 1.79 -9.63 -13.90
CA LEU A 42 2.18 -10.00 -12.52
C LEU A 42 1.09 -9.75 -11.47
N PHE A 43 -0.02 -9.10 -11.85
CA PHE A 43 -1.16 -8.94 -10.94
C PHE A 43 -1.92 -10.25 -10.77
N TYR A 44 -2.31 -10.55 -9.53
CA TYR A 44 -3.26 -11.61 -9.27
C TYR A 44 -4.62 -11.26 -9.89
N GLU A 45 -5.32 -12.25 -10.44
CA GLU A 45 -6.54 -12.03 -11.22
C GLU A 45 -7.66 -11.36 -10.39
N PHE A 46 -7.81 -11.75 -9.12
CA PHE A 46 -8.78 -11.19 -8.19
C PHE A 46 -8.25 -10.01 -7.36
N GLN A 47 -7.17 -9.35 -7.80
CA GLN A 47 -6.74 -8.09 -7.22
C GLN A 47 -7.49 -6.91 -7.87
N PHE A 48 -8.53 -6.44 -7.17
CA PHE A 48 -9.36 -5.31 -7.62
C PHE A 48 -8.89 -3.96 -7.08
N GLY A 49 -8.20 -3.94 -5.94
CA GLY A 49 -7.72 -2.71 -5.30
C GLY A 49 -6.47 -2.14 -5.99
N PHE A 50 -6.41 -0.82 -6.09
CA PHE A 50 -5.25 -0.08 -6.64
C PHE A 50 -4.84 -0.50 -8.06
N ARG A 51 -5.80 -0.99 -8.85
CA ARG A 51 -5.58 -1.45 -10.22
C ARG A 51 -6.48 -0.68 -11.19
N GLU A 52 -5.88 -0.16 -12.25
CA GLU A 52 -6.60 0.56 -13.31
C GLU A 52 -7.57 -0.36 -14.03
N GLY A 53 -8.80 0.12 -14.27
CA GLY A 53 -9.86 -0.66 -14.91
C GLY A 53 -10.63 -1.61 -13.98
N TYR A 54 -10.26 -1.70 -12.70
CA TYR A 54 -10.95 -2.51 -11.70
C TYR A 54 -11.63 -1.62 -10.66
N SER A 55 -12.74 -2.11 -10.09
CA SER A 55 -13.52 -1.39 -9.09
C SER A 55 -13.91 -2.29 -7.92
N THR A 56 -14.35 -1.66 -6.84
CA THR A 56 -14.95 -2.38 -5.69
C THR A 56 -16.26 -3.07 -6.05
N THR A 57 -16.99 -2.56 -7.05
CA THR A 57 -18.22 -3.21 -7.54
C THR A 57 -17.92 -4.54 -8.22
N MET A 58 -16.86 -4.62 -9.03
CA MET A 58 -16.42 -5.88 -9.63
C MET A 58 -16.03 -6.91 -8.57
N ALA A 59 -15.31 -6.49 -7.52
CA ALA A 59 -14.95 -7.37 -6.41
C ALA A 59 -16.20 -7.94 -5.69
N LEU A 60 -17.21 -7.09 -5.46
CA LEU A 60 -18.46 -7.51 -4.83
C LEU A 60 -19.28 -8.44 -5.72
N THR A 61 -19.34 -8.16 -7.02
CA THR A 61 -20.00 -9.03 -8.00
C THR A 61 -19.34 -10.40 -8.02
N GLU A 62 -18.01 -10.49 -8.13
CA GLU A 62 -17.27 -11.76 -8.13
C GLU A 62 -17.58 -12.61 -6.88
N ILE A 63 -17.50 -12.01 -5.70
CA ILE A 63 -17.80 -12.71 -4.43
C ILE A 63 -19.26 -13.16 -4.40
N THR A 64 -20.19 -12.29 -4.80
CA THR A 64 -21.63 -12.58 -4.77
C THR A 64 -22.01 -13.70 -5.73
N ASP A 65 -21.43 -13.70 -6.93
CA ASP A 65 -21.69 -14.71 -7.95
C ASP A 65 -21.10 -16.06 -7.54
N GLY A 66 -19.91 -16.08 -6.94
CA GLY A 66 -19.31 -17.28 -6.35
C GLY A 66 -20.17 -17.89 -5.22
N ILE A 67 -20.72 -17.04 -4.34
CA ILE A 67 -21.64 -17.46 -3.28
C ILE A 67 -22.91 -18.07 -3.89
N LYS A 68 -23.57 -17.36 -4.83
CA LYS A 68 -24.81 -17.82 -5.46
C LYS A 68 -24.62 -19.17 -6.15
N LYS A 69 -23.58 -19.31 -6.97
CA LYS A 69 -23.27 -20.56 -7.66
C LYS A 69 -23.11 -21.73 -6.70
N SER A 70 -22.39 -21.53 -5.59
CA SER A 70 -22.18 -22.58 -4.58
C SER A 70 -23.48 -22.96 -3.88
N LEU A 71 -24.36 -21.99 -3.60
CA LEU A 71 -25.67 -22.24 -3.00
C LEU A 71 -26.62 -22.99 -3.96
N ASP A 72 -26.59 -22.66 -5.25
CA ASP A 72 -27.37 -23.37 -6.28
C ASP A 72 -26.95 -24.85 -6.39
N GLU A 73 -25.67 -25.14 -6.20
CA GLU A 73 -25.10 -26.49 -6.11
C GLU A 73 -25.37 -27.19 -4.75
N LYS A 74 -26.14 -26.54 -3.85
CA LYS A 74 -26.46 -27.00 -2.48
C LYS A 74 -25.24 -27.17 -1.58
N ASN A 75 -24.14 -26.48 -1.89
CA ASN A 75 -22.95 -26.46 -1.04
C ASN A 75 -23.09 -25.42 0.08
N TYR A 76 -22.35 -25.63 1.18
CA TYR A 76 -22.20 -24.62 2.22
C TYR A 76 -21.09 -23.66 1.87
N VAL A 77 -21.30 -22.37 2.15
CA VAL A 77 -20.33 -21.30 1.87
C VAL A 77 -19.85 -20.68 3.17
N LEU A 78 -18.53 -20.57 3.33
CA LEU A 78 -17.88 -19.89 4.46
C LEU A 78 -17.02 -18.74 3.93
N GLY A 79 -17.28 -17.53 4.40
CA GLY A 79 -16.48 -16.34 4.10
C GLY A 79 -15.48 -16.03 5.21
N ILE A 80 -14.20 -15.86 4.86
CA ILE A 80 -13.15 -15.43 5.79
C ILE A 80 -12.68 -14.04 5.34
N PHE A 81 -12.87 -13.04 6.21
CA PHE A 81 -12.45 -11.66 5.95
C PHE A 81 -11.29 -11.29 6.86
N ILE A 82 -10.18 -10.85 6.26
CA ILE A 82 -8.94 -10.48 6.97
C ILE A 82 -8.66 -9.01 6.69
N ASP A 83 -8.49 -8.21 7.75
CA ASP A 83 -8.06 -6.82 7.66
C ASP A 83 -6.73 -6.63 8.41
N LEU A 84 -5.77 -5.99 7.74
CA LEU A 84 -4.43 -5.77 8.30
C LEU A 84 -4.41 -4.44 9.06
N THR A 85 -4.10 -4.51 10.35
CA THR A 85 -3.94 -3.30 11.17
C THR A 85 -2.73 -2.50 10.69
N LYS A 86 -2.96 -1.22 10.36
CA LYS A 86 -1.92 -0.28 9.92
C LYS A 86 -1.04 -0.82 8.79
N ALA A 87 -1.65 -1.45 7.79
CA ALA A 87 -0.95 -2.14 6.69
C ALA A 87 0.19 -1.34 6.03
N PHE A 88 0.02 -0.02 5.86
CA PHE A 88 1.07 0.84 5.29
C PHE A 88 2.18 1.18 6.27
N ASP A 89 1.91 1.24 7.57
CA ASP A 89 2.91 1.58 8.60
C ASP A 89 3.76 0.36 8.99
N THR A 90 3.32 -0.87 8.66
CA THR A 90 3.93 -2.13 9.10
C THR A 90 4.74 -2.84 8.01
N VAL A 91 4.91 -2.23 6.84
CA VAL A 91 5.67 -2.82 5.73
C VAL A 91 7.16 -2.89 6.06
N ASP A 92 7.70 -4.10 6.20
CA ASP A 92 9.15 -4.28 6.34
C ASP A 92 9.87 -3.95 5.02
N HIS A 93 10.90 -3.11 5.09
CA HIS A 93 11.62 -2.64 3.90
C HIS A 93 12.43 -3.74 3.22
N SER A 94 13.02 -4.66 3.99
CA SER A 94 13.83 -5.75 3.44
C SER A 94 12.95 -6.72 2.67
N ILE A 95 11.84 -7.15 3.29
CA ILE A 95 10.86 -8.05 2.66
C ILE A 95 10.27 -7.42 1.40
N LEU A 96 9.96 -6.11 1.42
CA LEU A 96 9.47 -5.40 0.23
C LEU A 96 10.49 -5.41 -0.91
N LEU A 97 11.76 -5.08 -0.63
CA LEU A 97 12.82 -5.03 -1.64
C LEU A 97 13.14 -6.41 -2.21
N ASP A 98 13.06 -7.46 -1.40
CA ASP A 98 13.23 -8.85 -1.83
C ASP A 98 12.07 -9.30 -2.72
N LYS A 99 10.83 -8.93 -2.38
CA LYS A 99 9.67 -9.16 -3.26
C LYS A 99 9.81 -8.44 -4.60
N LEU A 100 10.22 -7.16 -4.60
CA LEU A 100 10.46 -6.41 -5.83
C LEU A 100 11.53 -7.11 -6.70
N ASN A 101 12.61 -7.60 -6.08
CA ASN A 101 13.63 -8.39 -6.77
C ASN A 101 13.06 -9.66 -7.38
N HIS A 102 12.25 -10.40 -6.63
CA HIS A 102 11.58 -11.62 -7.08
C HIS A 102 10.70 -11.38 -8.31
N TYR A 103 9.96 -10.26 -8.35
CA TYR A 103 9.14 -9.84 -9.50
C TYR A 103 9.95 -9.23 -10.67
N GLY A 104 11.28 -9.22 -10.58
CA GLY A 104 12.18 -8.80 -11.65
C GLY A 104 12.59 -7.32 -11.62
N ILE A 105 12.19 -6.55 -10.61
CA ILE A 105 12.74 -5.22 -10.35
C ILE A 105 14.12 -5.40 -9.70
N LYS A 106 15.18 -5.43 -10.51
CA LYS A 106 16.55 -5.75 -10.08
C LYS A 106 17.56 -4.63 -10.37
N GLY A 107 18.75 -4.76 -9.77
CA GLY A 107 19.87 -3.82 -9.96
C GLY A 107 19.47 -2.38 -9.62
N LYS A 108 19.86 -1.44 -10.49
CA LYS A 108 19.64 0.01 -10.29
C LYS A 108 18.20 0.39 -9.98
N ALA A 109 17.21 -0.35 -10.52
CA ALA A 109 15.82 -0.08 -10.21
C ALA A 109 15.47 -0.42 -8.76
N ASN A 110 15.94 -1.57 -8.25
CA ASN A 110 15.77 -1.94 -6.85
C ASN A 110 16.59 -1.05 -5.92
N ASP A 111 17.80 -0.67 -6.33
CA ASP A 111 18.64 0.27 -5.58
C ASP A 111 17.97 1.64 -5.43
N LEU A 112 17.20 2.07 -6.44
CA LEU A 112 16.40 3.29 -6.35
C LEU A 112 15.27 3.15 -5.32
N PHE A 113 14.55 2.03 -5.28
CA PHE A 113 13.54 1.78 -4.25
C PHE A 113 14.17 1.67 -2.85
N ARG A 114 15.35 1.03 -2.75
CA ARG A 114 16.12 0.98 -1.50
C ARG A 114 16.46 2.38 -1.03
N SER A 115 17.04 3.20 -1.90
CA SER A 115 17.36 4.60 -1.60
C SER A 115 16.13 5.41 -1.19
N TYR A 116 14.96 5.14 -1.78
CA TYR A 116 13.71 5.82 -1.44
C TYR A 116 13.20 5.48 -0.03
N LEU A 117 13.46 4.26 0.45
CA LEU A 117 12.99 3.75 1.75
C LEU A 117 13.99 3.98 2.90
N THR A 118 15.30 3.96 2.60
CA THR A 118 16.36 4.08 3.61
C THR A 118 16.58 5.50 4.12
N ASN A 119 17.09 5.64 5.35
CA ASN A 119 17.47 6.92 5.98
C ASN A 119 16.35 7.98 6.04
N ARG A 120 15.09 7.54 5.98
CA ARG A 120 13.95 8.43 6.14
C ARG A 120 13.80 8.83 7.60
N LYS A 121 13.50 10.11 7.82
CA LYS A 121 13.19 10.66 9.13
C LYS A 121 11.82 11.32 9.09
N GLN A 122 11.11 11.26 10.21
CA GLN A 122 9.84 11.95 10.40
C GLN A 122 9.85 12.76 11.69
N PHE A 123 8.99 13.77 11.73
CA PHE A 123 8.64 14.52 12.93
C PHE A 123 7.18 14.94 12.81
N THR A 124 6.55 15.27 13.94
CA THR A 124 5.21 15.85 13.97
C THR A 124 5.29 17.32 14.39
N GLN A 125 4.33 18.13 13.91
CA GLN A 125 4.21 19.52 14.29
C GLN A 125 2.77 19.81 14.74
N ILE A 126 2.62 20.36 15.95
CA ILE A 126 1.32 20.72 16.54
C ILE A 126 1.45 22.14 17.08
N ASN A 127 0.57 23.05 16.65
CA ASN A 127 0.54 24.45 17.10
C ASN A 127 1.91 25.16 17.03
N GLY A 128 2.68 24.91 15.98
CA GLY A 128 4.01 25.51 15.80
C GLY A 128 5.16 24.76 16.47
N VAL A 129 4.89 23.84 17.40
CA VAL A 129 5.90 23.05 18.12
C VAL A 129 6.22 21.78 17.34
N LYS A 130 7.52 21.50 17.13
CA LYS A 130 8.01 20.31 16.42
C LYS A 130 8.50 19.26 17.42
N SER A 131 8.19 17.99 17.16
CA SER A 131 8.81 16.87 17.87
C SER A 131 10.27 16.68 17.44
N PRO A 132 11.08 15.94 18.23
CA PRO A 132 12.35 15.42 17.73
C PRO A 132 12.14 14.58 16.47
N GLN A 133 13.15 14.56 15.60
CA GLN A 133 13.17 13.69 14.43
C GLN A 133 13.39 12.24 14.85
N GLN A 134 12.64 11.32 14.26
CA GLN A 134 12.82 9.88 14.43
C GLN A 134 13.03 9.20 13.08
N SER A 135 13.88 8.18 13.06
CA SER A 135 14.10 7.34 11.88
C SER A 135 12.89 6.44 11.61
N ILE A 136 12.60 6.22 10.33
CA ILE A 136 11.55 5.31 9.87
C ILE A 136 12.22 4.00 9.45
N ASN A 137 11.97 2.94 10.21
CA ASN A 137 12.56 1.62 9.97
C ASN A 137 11.59 0.64 9.27
N CYS A 138 10.29 0.97 9.24
CA CYS A 138 9.25 0.22 8.56
C CYS A 138 8.15 1.16 8.07
N GLY A 139 7.33 0.64 7.17
CA GLY A 139 6.21 1.33 6.56
C GLY A 139 6.58 2.10 5.30
N VAL A 140 5.55 2.47 4.55
CA VAL A 140 5.62 3.32 3.36
C VAL A 140 4.89 4.64 3.61
N PRO A 141 5.27 5.74 2.95
CA PRO A 141 4.71 7.04 3.24
C PRO A 141 3.23 7.12 2.83
N GLN A 142 2.32 7.07 3.80
CA GLN A 142 0.89 7.15 3.55
C GLN A 142 0.52 8.54 2.98
N GLY A 143 -0.08 8.57 1.79
CA GLY A 143 -0.36 9.81 1.04
C GLY A 143 0.68 10.18 -0.03
N SER A 144 1.67 9.32 -0.24
CA SER A 144 2.55 9.34 -1.41
C SER A 144 1.89 8.66 -2.62
N VAL A 145 2.52 8.73 -3.79
CA VAL A 145 2.01 8.07 -5.01
C VAL A 145 2.41 6.59 -5.06
N LEU A 146 3.55 6.23 -4.45
CA LEU A 146 4.08 4.86 -4.45
C LEU A 146 3.69 4.03 -3.22
N GLY A 147 3.40 4.68 -2.10
CA GLY A 147 3.01 4.05 -0.84
C GLY A 147 1.52 3.89 -0.67
#